data_AF-A0A0F2P522-F1
#
_entry.id   AF-A0A0F2P522-F1
#
_cell.length_a   1.000
_cell.length_b   1.000
_cell.length_c   1.000
_cell.angle_alpha   90.00
_cell.angle_beta   90.00
_cell.angle_gamma   90.00
#
_symmetry.space_group_name_H-M   'P 1'
#
loop_
_entity.id
_entity.type
_entity.pdbx_description
1 polymer ?
#
loop_
_entity_poly.entity_id
_entity_poly.type
_entity_poly.pdbx_seq_one_letter_code
_entity_poly.pdbx_strand_id
1 'polypeptide(L)'
;MRLWTITPMVLALASLSINANAQDSLKPSYTADELVEFMVEQADLGSARSLCIGTKSECAAAQPKPKGFDMRLTFDLDSSELLPEAKANLEVVAAALKDDRLRVAKFKVEGHTDARGSDDYNMNLSVARARSVADFLVSRDVDRSRILAEGHGESAPLAADPLDPDNRRVELSLSVE
;
A
#
# COMPACT_ATOMS: atom_id res chain seq x y z
N MET A 1 -34.43 -9.66 -70.30
CA MET A 1 -33.47 -9.10 -69.32
C MET A 1 -34.15 -9.10 -67.96
N ARG A 2 -33.75 -10.03 -67.09
CA ARG A 2 -34.14 -10.11 -65.67
C ARG A 2 -33.22 -9.18 -64.89
N LEU A 3 -33.72 -8.49 -63.87
CA LEU A 3 -33.01 -8.15 -62.65
C LEU A 3 -34.04 -7.78 -61.57
N TRP A 4 -34.03 -8.57 -60.49
CA TRP A 4 -34.87 -8.48 -59.31
C TRP A 4 -34.48 -7.28 -58.43
N THR A 5 -35.47 -6.61 -57.86
CA THR A 5 -35.30 -5.67 -56.75
C THR A 5 -35.15 -6.44 -55.44
N ILE A 6 -34.08 -6.14 -54.70
CA ILE A 6 -33.73 -6.74 -53.42
C ILE A 6 -34.34 -5.87 -52.32
N THR A 7 -35.28 -6.40 -51.54
CA THR A 7 -35.75 -5.80 -50.28
C THR A 7 -34.83 -6.20 -49.12
N PRO A 8 -34.39 -5.27 -48.26
CA PRO A 8 -33.43 -5.58 -47.21
C PRO A 8 -34.10 -6.24 -46.00
N MET A 9 -33.53 -7.34 -45.55
CA MET A 9 -33.83 -8.06 -44.32
C MET A 9 -33.32 -7.23 -43.13
N VAL A 10 -34.24 -6.72 -42.31
CA VAL A 10 -33.92 -6.01 -41.06
C VAL A 10 -33.37 -7.04 -40.06
N LEU A 11 -32.07 -6.94 -39.79
CA LEU A 11 -31.37 -7.77 -38.81
C LEU A 11 -31.67 -7.22 -37.41
N ALA A 12 -32.42 -7.98 -36.60
CA ALA A 12 -32.64 -7.66 -35.20
C ALA A 12 -31.33 -7.86 -34.41
N LEU A 13 -30.74 -6.78 -33.93
CA LEU A 13 -29.62 -6.81 -33.00
C LEU A 13 -30.12 -7.30 -31.64
N ALA A 14 -29.78 -8.54 -31.30
CA ALA A 14 -29.94 -9.07 -29.96
C ALA A 14 -28.96 -8.35 -29.02
N SER A 15 -29.50 -7.64 -28.03
CA SER A 15 -28.73 -7.00 -26.96
C SER A 15 -28.02 -8.09 -26.14
N LEU A 16 -26.71 -8.23 -26.32
CA LEU A 16 -25.85 -8.97 -25.42
C LEU A 16 -25.73 -8.18 -24.12
N SER A 17 -26.49 -8.58 -23.11
CA SER A 17 -26.25 -8.17 -21.72
C SER A 17 -24.89 -8.72 -21.30
N ILE A 18 -23.87 -7.86 -21.26
CA ILE A 18 -22.56 -8.19 -20.71
C ILE A 18 -22.74 -8.30 -19.19
N ASN A 19 -22.52 -9.51 -18.66
CA ASN A 19 -22.52 -9.79 -17.22
C ASN A 19 -21.50 -8.90 -16.52
N ALA A 20 -21.97 -8.08 -15.59
CA ALA A 20 -21.14 -7.34 -14.65
C ALA A 20 -20.59 -8.30 -13.60
N ASN A 21 -19.35 -8.75 -13.76
CA ASN A 21 -18.64 -9.44 -12.67
C ASN A 21 -17.11 -9.26 -12.73
N ALA A 22 -16.66 -8.04 -13.01
CA ALA A 22 -15.24 -7.67 -13.04
C ALA A 22 -14.84 -6.70 -11.90
N GLN A 23 -15.74 -6.43 -10.95
CA GLN A 23 -15.53 -5.42 -9.90
C GLN A 23 -15.29 -6.00 -8.50
N ASP A 24 -15.37 -7.33 -8.32
CA ASP A 24 -15.25 -7.93 -6.99
C ASP A 24 -13.80 -8.11 -6.51
N SER A 25 -12.84 -8.17 -7.45
CA SER A 25 -11.41 -8.37 -7.16
C SER A 25 -10.64 -7.10 -6.79
N LEU A 26 -11.26 -5.91 -6.91
CA LEU A 26 -10.62 -4.62 -6.57
C LEU A 26 -11.04 -4.10 -5.20
N LYS A 27 -11.84 -4.87 -4.45
CA LYS A 27 -12.26 -4.45 -3.11
C LYS A 27 -11.10 -4.63 -2.13
N PRO A 28 -10.66 -3.56 -1.46
CA PRO A 28 -9.62 -3.64 -0.43
C PRO A 28 -10.09 -4.57 0.70
N SER A 29 -9.16 -5.36 1.24
CA SER A 29 -9.46 -6.36 2.28
C SER A 29 -9.87 -5.76 3.64
N TYR A 30 -9.73 -4.44 3.79
CA TYR A 30 -10.00 -3.68 5.01
C TYR A 30 -10.71 -2.38 4.66
N THR A 31 -11.51 -1.87 5.58
CA THR A 31 -12.15 -0.54 5.46
C THR A 31 -11.36 0.53 6.19
N ALA A 32 -11.59 1.81 5.86
CA ALA A 32 -10.90 2.92 6.50
C ALA A 32 -11.23 2.97 8.00
N ASP A 33 -12.49 2.74 8.35
CA ASP A 33 -12.95 2.74 9.74
C ASP A 33 -12.29 1.62 10.57
N GLU A 34 -12.16 0.42 10.01
CA GLU A 34 -11.45 -0.70 10.66
C GLU A 34 -9.96 -0.39 10.88
N LEU A 35 -9.31 0.27 9.91
CA LEU A 35 -7.93 0.71 10.07
C LEU A 35 -7.80 1.75 11.17
N VAL A 36 -8.69 2.75 11.20
CA VAL A 36 -8.64 3.77 12.25
C VAL A 36 -8.89 3.15 13.61
N GLU A 37 -9.86 2.25 13.74
CA GLU A 37 -10.17 1.62 15.02
C GLU A 37 -8.98 0.79 15.53
N PHE A 38 -8.39 -0.04 14.68
CA PHE A 38 -7.19 -0.80 15.00
C PHE A 38 -6.06 0.12 15.49
N MET A 39 -5.82 1.21 14.76
CA MET A 39 -4.77 2.17 15.07
C MET A 39 -4.99 2.94 16.37
N VAL A 40 -6.22 3.37 16.63
CA VAL A 40 -6.59 4.09 17.85
C VAL A 40 -6.46 3.19 19.08
N GLU A 41 -6.88 1.92 18.95
CA GLU A 41 -6.70 0.94 20.01
C GLU A 41 -5.21 0.71 20.32
N GLN A 42 -4.35 0.56 19.30
CA GLN A 42 -2.90 0.45 19.50
C GLN A 42 -2.28 1.70 20.13
N ALA A 43 -2.79 2.90 19.83
CA ALA A 43 -2.32 4.14 20.46
C ALA A 43 -2.69 4.22 21.95
N ASP A 44 -3.88 3.74 22.34
CA ASP A 44 -4.31 3.71 23.75
C ASP A 44 -3.57 2.62 24.55
N LEU A 45 -3.19 1.51 23.90
CA LEU A 45 -2.31 0.49 24.48
C LEU A 45 -0.90 1.02 24.81
N GLY A 46 -0.49 2.17 24.26
CA GLY A 46 0.72 2.91 24.65
C GLY A 46 0.54 3.79 25.90
N SER A 47 -0.70 4.16 26.24
CA SER A 47 -1.03 5.04 27.38
C SER A 47 -1.42 4.24 28.64
N ALA A 48 -2.04 3.07 28.46
CA ALA A 48 -2.50 2.24 29.58
C ALA A 48 -1.41 1.29 30.13
N ARG A 49 -0.61 1.84 31.06
CA ARG A 49 0.06 1.14 32.19
C ARG A 49 1.11 0.07 31.85
N SER A 50 2.30 0.52 31.47
CA SER A 50 3.51 -0.17 31.93
C SER A 50 3.80 0.23 33.38
N LEU A 51 3.21 -0.46 34.36
CA LEU A 51 3.78 -0.46 35.71
C LEU A 51 5.06 -1.30 35.63
N CYS A 52 6.15 -0.71 35.16
CA CYS A 52 7.44 -1.37 35.14
C CYS A 52 7.97 -1.42 36.59
N ILE A 53 8.05 -2.62 37.16
CA ILE A 53 8.76 -2.86 38.41
C ILE A 53 10.19 -3.26 38.03
N GLY A 54 11.12 -2.30 38.03
CA GLY A 54 12.53 -2.51 37.65
C GLY A 54 13.35 -1.21 37.66
N THR A 55 14.66 -1.31 37.42
CA THR A 55 15.57 -0.15 37.33
C THR A 55 15.32 0.65 36.05
N LYS A 56 15.68 1.95 36.02
CA LYS A 56 15.47 2.84 34.86
C LYS A 56 16.06 2.27 33.55
N SER A 57 17.16 1.51 33.65
CA SER A 57 17.82 0.79 32.56
C SER A 57 17.08 -0.45 32.08
N GLU A 58 16.40 -1.18 32.97
CA GLU A 58 15.56 -2.33 32.63
C GLU A 58 14.22 -1.88 32.03
N CYS A 59 13.66 -0.78 32.54
CA CYS A 59 12.44 -0.17 32.02
C CYS A 59 12.64 0.49 30.65
N ALA A 60 13.85 0.99 30.35
CA ALA A 60 14.19 1.53 29.03
C ALA A 60 14.34 0.43 27.96
N ALA A 61 14.65 -0.82 28.36
CA ALA A 61 14.75 -1.98 27.46
C ALA A 61 13.39 -2.69 27.22
N ALA A 62 12.36 -2.34 27.99
CA ALA A 62 11.04 -2.98 27.98
C ALA A 62 9.94 -2.13 27.34
N GLN A 63 10.27 -1.21 26.44
CA GLN A 63 9.26 -0.57 25.62
C GLN A 63 8.95 -1.46 24.41
N PRO A 64 7.77 -2.10 24.31
CA PRO A 64 7.29 -2.55 23.02
C PRO A 64 7.17 -1.30 22.16
N LYS A 65 8.05 -1.17 21.14
CA LYS A 65 7.79 -0.23 20.05
C LYS A 65 6.36 -0.51 19.57
N PRO A 66 5.47 0.51 19.48
CA PRO A 66 4.12 0.28 19.01
C PRO A 66 4.21 -0.44 17.67
N LYS A 67 3.65 -1.65 17.61
CA LYS A 67 3.52 -2.41 16.37
C LYS A 67 2.45 -1.68 15.57
N GLY A 68 2.93 -0.84 14.67
CA GLY A 68 2.10 -0.06 13.78
C GLY A 68 1.25 -0.94 12.86
N PHE A 69 0.49 -0.28 12.00
CA PHE A 69 -0.12 -0.94 10.86
C PHE A 69 0.94 -1.13 9.78
N ASP A 70 1.23 -2.40 9.45
CA ASP A 70 2.18 -2.78 8.41
C ASP A 70 1.43 -3.29 7.17
N MET A 71 1.56 -2.58 6.05
CA MET A 71 1.00 -2.97 4.75
C MET A 71 2.12 -3.22 3.74
N ARG A 72 1.97 -4.26 2.93
CA ARG A 72 2.91 -4.59 1.85
C ARG A 72 2.26 -4.39 0.49
N LEU A 73 2.97 -3.73 -0.41
CA LEU A 73 2.61 -3.55 -1.81
C LEU A 73 3.65 -4.21 -2.71
N THR A 74 3.19 -4.98 -3.70
CA THR A 74 4.07 -5.62 -4.69
C THR A 74 4.20 -4.77 -5.94
N PHE A 75 5.32 -4.92 -6.65
CA PHE A 75 5.61 -4.21 -7.89
C PHE A 75 6.08 -5.17 -8.97
N ASP A 76 5.74 -4.83 -10.22
CA ASP A 76 6.29 -5.50 -11.39
C ASP A 76 7.81 -5.27 -11.51
N LEU A 77 8.45 -6.16 -12.28
CA LEU A 77 9.88 -6.09 -12.56
C LEU A 77 10.22 -4.74 -13.22
N ASP A 78 11.29 -4.10 -12.76
CA ASP A 78 11.77 -2.80 -13.30
C ASP A 78 10.68 -1.70 -13.35
N SER A 79 9.74 -1.75 -12.41
CA SER A 79 8.64 -0.79 -12.35
C SER A 79 8.48 -0.18 -10.97
N SER A 80 8.18 1.12 -10.98
CA SER A 80 7.68 1.88 -9.83
C SER A 80 6.22 2.31 -10.00
N GLU A 81 5.51 1.72 -10.97
CA GLU A 81 4.09 1.97 -11.19
C GLU A 81 3.23 1.23 -10.16
N LEU A 82 2.26 1.95 -9.59
CA LEU A 82 1.30 1.36 -8.67
C LEU A 82 0.23 0.57 -9.44
N LEU A 83 0.14 -0.72 -9.13
CA LEU A 83 -0.91 -1.59 -9.65
C LEU A 83 -2.31 -1.09 -9.21
N PRO A 84 -3.38 -1.38 -9.98
CA PRO A 84 -4.75 -0.96 -9.62
C PRO A 84 -5.19 -1.41 -8.22
N GLU A 85 -4.82 -2.64 -7.82
CA GLU A 85 -5.08 -3.18 -6.49
C GLU A 85 -4.32 -2.40 -5.40
N ALA A 86 -3.05 -2.08 -5.63
CA ALA A 86 -2.26 -1.25 -4.73
C ALA A 86 -2.88 0.14 -4.55
N LYS A 87 -3.36 0.75 -5.64
CA LYS A 87 -4.09 2.02 -5.59
C LYS A 87 -5.35 1.90 -4.74
N ALA A 88 -6.16 0.86 -4.93
CA ALA A 88 -7.38 0.65 -4.15
C ALA A 88 -7.11 0.50 -2.64
N ASN A 89 -6.07 -0.24 -2.26
CA ASN A 89 -5.64 -0.34 -0.86
C ASN A 89 -5.13 1.00 -0.31
N LEU A 90 -4.36 1.75 -1.11
CA LEU A 90 -3.87 3.07 -0.73
C LEU A 90 -4.98 4.12 -0.59
N GLU A 91 -6.10 4.01 -1.33
CA GLU A 91 -7.28 4.86 -1.12
C GLU A 91 -7.85 4.68 0.29
N VAL A 92 -7.96 3.43 0.74
CA VAL A 92 -8.47 3.13 2.09
C VAL A 92 -7.54 3.66 3.15
N VAL A 93 -6.22 3.46 2.97
CA VAL A 93 -5.22 4.05 3.85
C VAL A 93 -5.41 5.56 3.87
N ALA A 94 -5.35 6.24 2.73
CA ALA A 94 -5.50 7.70 2.65
C ALA A 94 -6.78 8.22 3.33
N ALA A 95 -7.90 7.51 3.18
CA ALA A 95 -9.15 7.85 3.87
C ALA A 95 -9.01 7.72 5.40
N ALA A 96 -8.39 6.65 5.91
CA ALA A 96 -8.12 6.50 7.34
C ALA A 96 -7.23 7.64 7.87
N LEU A 97 -6.22 8.09 7.11
CA LEU A 97 -5.26 9.11 7.59
C LEU A 97 -5.84 10.52 7.68
N LYS A 98 -7.02 10.72 7.09
CA LYS A 98 -7.81 11.94 7.19
C LYS A 98 -8.67 11.98 8.45
N ASP A 99 -8.85 10.86 9.16
CA ASP A 99 -9.54 10.85 10.45
C ASP A 99 -8.75 11.69 11.46
N ASP A 100 -9.48 12.54 12.18
CA ASP A 100 -8.91 13.46 13.15
C ASP A 100 -8.10 12.74 14.25
N ARG A 101 -8.48 11.51 14.58
CA ARG A 101 -7.81 10.65 15.56
C ARG A 101 -6.41 10.24 15.12
N LEU A 102 -6.14 10.18 13.81
CA LEU A 102 -4.84 9.80 13.26
C LEU A 102 -4.00 11.01 12.83
N ARG A 103 -4.41 12.25 13.12
CA ARG A 103 -3.69 13.46 12.64
C ARG A 103 -2.21 13.52 13.01
N VAL A 104 -1.82 12.96 14.14
CA VAL A 104 -0.42 12.94 14.62
C VAL A 104 0.37 11.74 14.10
N ALA A 105 -0.29 10.78 13.44
CA ALA A 105 0.36 9.58 12.95
C ALA A 105 1.28 9.90 11.76
N LYS A 106 2.47 9.27 11.77
CA LYS A 106 3.49 9.35 10.73
C LYS A 106 3.60 8.03 9.97
N PHE A 107 3.97 8.13 8.71
CA PHE A 107 4.09 7.03 7.75
C PHE A 107 5.53 6.86 7.36
N LYS A 108 6.03 5.65 7.47
CA LYS A 108 7.28 5.26 6.84
C LYS A 108 6.95 4.36 5.65
N VAL A 109 7.53 4.70 4.51
CA VAL A 109 7.35 3.99 3.24
C VAL A 109 8.74 3.54 2.79
N GLU A 110 8.97 2.23 2.82
CA GLU A 110 10.26 1.63 2.58
C GLU A 110 10.22 0.80 1.30
N GLY A 111 10.98 1.22 0.29
CA GLY A 111 11.10 0.49 -0.97
C GLY A 111 12.22 -0.55 -0.93
N HIS A 112 11.98 -1.69 -1.56
CA HIS A 112 12.93 -2.78 -1.70
C HIS A 112 12.94 -3.33 -3.14
N THR A 113 14.05 -3.95 -3.52
CA THR A 113 14.23 -4.66 -4.79
C THR A 113 14.69 -6.10 -4.54
N ASP A 114 14.62 -6.92 -5.60
CA ASP A 114 15.41 -8.14 -5.66
C ASP A 114 16.87 -7.79 -6.02
N ALA A 115 17.76 -8.79 -6.04
CA ALA A 115 19.18 -8.62 -6.30
C ALA A 115 19.54 -8.56 -7.80
N ARG A 116 18.57 -8.32 -8.70
CA ARG A 116 18.87 -8.18 -10.14
C ARG A 116 19.32 -6.76 -10.42
N GLY A 117 20.49 -6.60 -11.05
CA GLY A 117 21.03 -5.30 -11.44
C GLY A 117 22.21 -4.88 -10.59
N SER A 118 22.56 -3.59 -10.63
CA SER A 118 23.59 -3.02 -9.75
C SER A 118 22.97 -2.40 -8.51
N ASP A 119 23.73 -2.35 -7.41
CA ASP A 119 23.32 -1.75 -6.14
C ASP A 119 22.78 -0.32 -6.31
N ASP A 120 23.46 0.52 -7.09
CA ASP A 120 23.04 1.90 -7.37
C ASP A 120 21.70 1.95 -8.12
N TYR A 121 21.51 1.05 -9.07
CA TYR A 121 20.25 0.97 -9.81
C TYR A 121 19.12 0.51 -8.89
N ASN A 122 19.36 -0.52 -8.08
CA ASN A 122 18.40 -1.05 -7.11
C ASN A 122 18.04 -0.02 -6.03
N MET A 123 19.01 0.74 -5.56
CA MET A 123 18.78 1.86 -4.64
C MET A 123 17.86 2.90 -5.29
N ASN A 124 18.15 3.34 -6.51
CA ASN A 124 17.32 4.32 -7.22
C ASN A 124 15.89 3.81 -7.47
N LEU A 125 15.74 2.54 -7.89
CA LEU A 125 14.44 1.92 -8.13
C LEU A 125 13.62 1.80 -6.84
N SER A 126 14.25 1.41 -5.73
CA SER A 126 13.59 1.32 -4.43
C SER A 126 13.09 2.69 -3.94
N VAL A 127 13.90 3.75 -4.09
CA VAL A 127 13.50 5.14 -3.77
C VAL A 127 12.35 5.58 -4.67
N ALA A 128 12.39 5.26 -5.96
CA ALA A 128 11.32 5.60 -6.89
C ALA A 128 9.99 4.93 -6.50
N ARG A 129 10.00 3.66 -6.11
CA ARG A 129 8.81 2.94 -5.60
C ARG A 129 8.23 3.59 -4.35
N ALA A 130 9.08 3.89 -3.37
CA ALA A 130 8.65 4.55 -2.14
C ALA A 130 8.06 5.94 -2.42
N ARG A 131 8.65 6.69 -3.36
CA ARG A 131 8.11 7.98 -3.81
C ARG A 131 6.77 7.84 -4.52
N SER A 132 6.58 6.86 -5.40
CA SER A 132 5.29 6.62 -6.07
C SER A 132 4.15 6.45 -5.06
N VAL A 133 4.38 5.68 -3.98
CA VAL A 133 3.42 5.50 -2.89
C VAL A 133 3.18 6.82 -2.14
N ALA A 134 4.25 7.52 -1.77
CA ALA A 134 4.14 8.80 -1.06
C ALA A 134 3.37 9.86 -1.89
N ASP A 135 3.69 9.98 -3.18
CA ASP A 135 3.07 10.93 -4.08
C ASP A 135 1.59 10.59 -4.32
N PHE A 136 1.24 9.30 -4.36
CA PHE A 136 -0.15 8.86 -4.39
C PHE A 136 -0.91 9.31 -3.14
N LEU A 137 -0.38 9.08 -1.94
CA LEU A 137 -1.01 9.51 -0.69
C LEU A 137 -1.15 11.04 -0.63
N VAL A 138 -0.14 11.79 -1.06
CA VAL A 138 -0.21 13.27 -1.16
C VAL A 138 -1.29 13.71 -2.14
N SER A 139 -1.44 13.03 -3.30
CA SER A 139 -2.52 13.31 -4.26
C SER A 139 -3.92 13.08 -3.69
N ARG A 140 -4.01 12.35 -2.57
CA ARG A 140 -5.23 12.13 -1.79
C ARG A 140 -5.27 13.01 -0.54
N ASP A 141 -4.61 14.16 -0.54
CA ASP A 141 -4.61 15.17 0.54
C ASP A 141 -3.98 14.71 1.87
N VAL A 142 -3.12 13.69 1.84
CA VAL A 142 -2.29 13.38 3.01
C VAL A 142 -1.11 14.35 3.08
N ASP A 143 -0.88 14.97 4.23
CA ASP A 143 0.22 15.92 4.42
C ASP A 143 1.58 15.24 4.18
N ARG A 144 2.38 15.81 3.27
CA ARG A 144 3.71 15.29 2.92
C ARG A 144 4.66 15.22 4.12
N SER A 145 4.54 16.13 5.08
CA SER A 145 5.38 16.13 6.29
C SER A 145 5.17 14.91 7.18
N ARG A 146 4.04 14.22 7.02
CA ARG A 146 3.73 12.97 7.74
C ARG A 146 4.35 11.75 7.08
N ILE A 147 4.89 11.86 5.86
CA ILE A 147 5.36 10.72 5.06
C ILE A 147 6.88 10.76 4.91
N LEU A 148 7.55 9.73 5.46
CA LEU A 148 8.96 9.45 5.28
C LEU A 148 9.12 8.34 4.23
N ALA A 149 9.63 8.68 3.06
CA ALA A 149 9.88 7.73 1.97
C ALA A 149 11.37 7.43 1.84
N GLU A 150 11.75 6.16 2.00
CA GLU A 150 13.11 5.66 1.98
C GLU A 150 13.24 4.47 1.03
N GLY A 151 14.40 4.33 0.40
CA GLY A 151 14.75 3.15 -0.40
C GLY A 151 15.89 2.40 0.24
N HIS A 152 15.83 1.07 0.19
CA HIS A 152 16.86 0.18 0.73
C HIS A 152 17.54 -0.68 -0.35
N GLY A 153 17.13 -0.54 -1.61
CA GLY A 153 17.58 -1.43 -2.69
C GLY A 153 17.37 -2.91 -2.31
N GLU A 154 18.41 -3.71 -2.50
CA GLU A 154 18.43 -5.14 -2.20
C GLU A 154 18.94 -5.48 -0.79
N SER A 155 19.30 -4.50 0.04
CA SER A 155 20.02 -4.73 1.30
C SER A 155 19.17 -5.33 2.42
N ALA A 156 17.86 -5.44 2.23
CA ALA A 156 16.91 -5.97 3.21
C ALA A 156 15.90 -6.93 2.53
N PRO A 157 16.38 -8.12 2.10
CA PRO A 157 15.54 -9.11 1.43
C PRO A 157 14.52 -9.72 2.41
N LEU A 158 13.32 -10.00 1.91
CA LEU A 158 12.28 -10.71 2.65
C LEU A 158 12.44 -12.22 2.50
N ALA A 159 12.73 -12.67 1.29
CA ALA A 159 12.97 -14.06 0.96
C ALA A 159 14.47 -14.37 1.00
N ALA A 160 14.83 -15.61 1.35
CA ALA A 160 16.22 -16.05 1.36
C ALA A 160 16.83 -16.10 -0.05
N ASP A 161 16.02 -16.38 -1.08
CA ASP A 161 16.45 -16.25 -2.46
C ASP A 161 16.52 -14.76 -2.84
N PRO A 162 17.72 -14.22 -3.17
CA PRO A 162 17.87 -12.82 -3.54
C PRO A 162 17.05 -12.42 -4.78
N LEU A 163 16.72 -13.37 -5.64
CA LEU A 163 16.01 -13.16 -6.90
C LEU A 163 14.49 -13.34 -6.79
N ASP A 164 13.99 -13.65 -5.59
CA ASP A 164 12.58 -13.89 -5.34
C ASP A 164 11.74 -12.64 -5.64
N PRO A 165 10.62 -12.78 -6.38
CA PRO A 165 9.62 -11.73 -6.55
C PRO A 165 9.17 -11.01 -5.29
N ASP A 166 9.08 -11.71 -4.16
CA ASP A 166 8.61 -11.16 -2.89
C ASP A 166 9.54 -10.06 -2.36
N ASN A 167 10.81 -10.03 -2.80
CA ASN A 167 11.74 -8.95 -2.45
C ASN A 167 11.38 -7.62 -3.12
N ARG A 168 10.66 -7.63 -4.25
CA ARG A 168 10.19 -6.43 -4.97
C ARG A 168 8.92 -5.87 -4.35
N ARG A 169 9.11 -5.15 -3.25
CA ARG A 169 8.00 -4.66 -2.42
C ARG A 169 8.21 -3.24 -1.95
N VAL A 170 7.11 -2.63 -1.52
CA VAL A 170 7.12 -1.49 -0.60
C VAL A 170 6.43 -1.90 0.69
N GLU A 171 7.06 -1.59 1.81
CA GLU A 171 6.49 -1.75 3.14
C GLU A 171 6.05 -0.38 3.65
N LEU A 172 4.82 -0.30 4.13
CA LEU A 172 4.27 0.87 4.77
C LEU A 172 4.11 0.52 6.23
N SER A 173 4.80 1.26 7.10
CA SER A 173 4.59 1.18 8.54
C SER A 173 4.04 2.50 9.04
N LEU A 174 3.08 2.39 9.95
CA LEU A 174 2.34 3.52 10.44
C LEU A 174 2.46 3.61 11.96
N SER A 175 3.11 4.66 12.42
CA SER A 175 3.41 4.90 13.83
C SER A 175 2.67 6.12 14.34
N VAL A 176 2.01 5.97 15.49
CA VAL A 176 1.48 7.09 16.28
C VAL A 176 2.56 7.46 17.29
N GLU A 177 3.09 8.68 17.22
CA GLU A 177 4.02 9.22 18.23
C GLU A 177 3.27 9.75 19.45
#